data_AF-A0A8J7BD18-F1
#
_entry.id   AF-A0A8J7BD18-F1
#
_cell.length_a   1.000
_cell.length_b   1.000
_cell.length_c   1.000
_cell.angle_alpha   90.00
_cell.angle_beta   90.00
_cell.angle_gamma   90.00
#
_symmetry.space_group_name_H-M   'P 1'
#
loop_
_entity.id
_entity.type
_entity.pdbx_description
1 polymer ?
#
loop_
_entity_poly.entity_id
_entity_poly.type
_entity_poly.pdbx_seq_one_letter_code
_entity_poly.pdbx_strand_id
1 'polypeptide(L)'
;MLLLPGHEVMEKCALVYGRAISDRTWRTWKRVCEIPAAHPHVGEWLTEFQTKCLLVLAYLKKQNPWKHYTYEQVLVTMAKLRRKKEQAKFLDAIAETPVNTLVQPCYGRDLHKTLERLTGCDINPRRLYRIAERHGQKFSKAKQYSTKQINWWIEKLGA
;
A
#
# COMPACT_ATOMS: atom_id res chain seq x y z
N MET A 1 -1.68 -0.92 19.92
CA MET A 1 -2.56 -0.39 18.86
C MET A 1 -1.70 -0.31 17.61
N LEU A 2 -1.93 -1.15 16.60
CA LEU A 2 -1.14 -1.11 15.37
C LEU A 2 -1.62 0.11 14.56
N LEU A 3 -0.69 1.02 14.29
CA LEU A 3 -0.89 2.16 13.43
C LEU A 3 -0.21 1.86 12.10
N LEU A 4 -0.88 2.15 10.98
CA LEU A 4 -0.34 1.97 9.65
C LEU A 4 -0.15 3.32 8.96
N PRO A 5 0.95 3.54 8.23
CA PRO A 5 1.12 4.75 7.43
C PRO A 5 0.02 4.86 6.37
N GLY A 6 -0.53 6.06 6.20
CA GLY A 6 -1.67 6.32 5.31
C GLY A 6 -1.36 6.02 3.85
N HIS A 7 -0.09 6.16 3.42
CA HIS A 7 0.32 5.80 2.07
C HIS A 7 0.24 4.29 1.82
N GLU A 8 0.65 3.45 2.79
CA GLU A 8 0.50 1.99 2.68
C GLU A 8 -0.97 1.58 2.62
N VAL A 9 -1.82 2.25 3.41
CA VAL A 9 -3.27 1.98 3.38
C VAL A 9 -3.86 2.38 2.03
N MET A 10 -3.42 3.50 1.44
CA MET A 10 -3.84 3.95 0.11
C MET A 10 -3.44 2.96 -0.98
N GLU A 11 -2.23 2.40 -0.90
CA GLU A 11 -1.76 1.35 -1.82
C GLU A 11 -2.59 0.07 -1.70
N LYS A 12 -2.86 -0.40 -0.47
CA LYS A 12 -3.74 -1.55 -0.23
C LYS A 12 -5.16 -1.29 -0.74
N CYS A 13 -5.67 -0.08 -0.55
CA CYS A 13 -6.96 0.33 -1.09
C CYS A 13 -6.96 0.33 -2.62
N ALA A 14 -5.87 0.77 -3.28
CA ALA A 14 -5.75 0.75 -4.73
C ALA A 14 -5.76 -0.69 -5.28
N LEU A 15 -5.11 -1.63 -4.59
CA LEU A 15 -5.15 -3.06 -4.92
C LEU A 15 -6.57 -3.63 -4.84
N VAL A 16 -7.28 -3.36 -3.74
CA VAL A 16 -8.68 -3.80 -3.58
C VAL A 16 -9.57 -3.15 -4.63
N TYR A 17 -9.38 -1.85 -4.90
CA TYR A 17 -10.15 -1.08 -5.87
C TYR A 17 -9.88 -1.51 -7.32
N GLY A 18 -8.68 -2.03 -7.59
CA GLY A 18 -8.21 -2.44 -8.92
C GLY A 18 -7.74 -1.27 -9.81
N ARG A 19 -7.56 -0.07 -9.25
CA ARG A 19 -7.11 1.14 -9.96
C ARG A 19 -6.32 2.03 -9.00
N ALA A 20 -5.42 2.85 -9.56
CA ALA A 20 -4.73 3.89 -8.79
C ALA A 20 -5.73 4.88 -8.19
N ILE A 21 -5.50 5.26 -6.93
CA ILE A 21 -6.31 6.26 -6.22
C ILE A 21 -5.59 7.60 -6.35
N SER A 22 -6.29 8.64 -6.80
CA SER A 22 -5.74 10.01 -6.81
C SER A 22 -5.79 10.62 -5.42
N ASP A 23 -4.94 11.62 -5.12
CA ASP A 23 -5.00 12.35 -3.84
C ASP A 23 -6.38 12.96 -3.57
N ARG A 24 -7.07 13.44 -4.61
CA ARG A 24 -8.42 13.98 -4.49
C ARG A 24 -9.39 12.89 -4.06
N THR A 25 -9.34 11.73 -4.71
CA THR A 25 -10.15 10.56 -4.36
C THR A 25 -9.85 10.10 -2.93
N TRP A 26 -8.58 10.06 -2.55
CA TRP A 26 -8.14 9.68 -1.22
C TRP A 26 -8.70 10.59 -0.14
N ARG A 27 -8.62 11.93 -0.33
CA ARG A 27 -9.25 12.90 0.58
C ARG A 27 -10.75 12.70 0.69
N THR A 28 -11.45 12.41 -0.41
CA THR A 28 -12.88 12.11 -0.39
C THR A 28 -13.17 10.84 0.40
N TRP A 29 -12.38 9.79 0.23
CA TRP A 29 -12.57 8.52 0.94
C TRP A 29 -12.32 8.66 2.43
N LYS A 30 -11.26 9.37 2.83
CA LYS A 30 -11.02 9.73 4.23
C LYS A 30 -12.21 10.48 4.84
N ARG A 31 -12.78 11.44 4.11
CA ARG A 31 -13.97 12.18 4.56
C ARG A 31 -15.19 11.26 4.72
N VAL A 32 -15.42 10.33 3.81
CA VAL A 32 -16.51 9.33 3.92
C VAL A 32 -16.31 8.41 5.12
N CYS A 33 -15.05 8.10 5.48
CA CYS A 33 -14.72 7.28 6.64
C CYS A 33 -14.54 8.10 7.93
N GLU A 34 -14.93 9.38 7.95
CA GLU A 34 -14.77 10.30 9.08
C GLU A 34 -13.33 10.38 9.63
N ILE A 35 -12.34 10.18 8.76
CA ILE A 35 -10.92 10.28 9.10
C ILE A 35 -10.52 11.76 8.99
N PRO A 36 -10.02 12.38 10.07
CA PRO A 36 -9.57 13.77 10.06
C PRO A 36 -8.56 13.99 8.94
N ALA A 37 -8.65 15.12 8.23
CA ALA A 37 -7.65 15.46 7.23
C ALA A 37 -6.36 15.90 7.93
N ALA A 38 -5.42 14.99 8.15
CA ALA A 38 -4.07 15.39 8.53
C ALA A 38 -3.37 16.15 7.38
N HIS A 39 -2.37 16.96 7.73
CA HIS A 39 -1.56 17.73 6.80
C HIS A 39 -0.93 16.78 5.75
N PRO A 40 -1.02 17.06 4.43
CA PRO A 40 -0.60 16.15 3.36
C PRO A 40 0.90 15.79 3.32
N HIS A 41 1.71 16.34 4.24
CA HIS A 41 3.17 16.18 4.29
C HIS A 41 3.70 15.54 5.58
N VAL A 42 2.83 15.19 6.53
CA VAL A 42 3.21 14.45 7.74
C VAL A 42 2.58 13.08 7.65
N GLY A 43 3.40 12.03 7.76
CA GLY A 43 2.97 10.64 7.68
C GLY A 43 1.76 10.38 8.59
N GLU A 44 0.58 10.32 7.99
CA GLU A 44 -0.67 10.12 8.70
C GLU A 44 -0.74 8.66 9.13
N TRP A 45 -0.77 8.41 10.43
CA TRP A 45 -0.87 7.08 10.98
C TRP A 45 -2.34 6.75 11.21
N LEU A 46 -2.83 5.70 10.54
CA LEU A 46 -4.20 5.25 10.60
C LEU A 46 -4.34 4.08 11.57
N THR A 47 -5.40 4.11 12.38
CA THR A 47 -5.75 2.97 13.23
C THR A 47 -6.21 1.78 12.40
N GLU A 48 -6.14 0.59 12.98
CA GLU A 48 -6.66 -0.63 12.36
C GLU A 48 -8.14 -0.49 11.93
N PHE A 49 -8.95 0.21 12.72
CA PHE A 49 -10.35 0.46 12.40
C PHE A 49 -10.52 1.38 11.18
N GLN A 50 -9.78 2.49 11.14
CA GLN A 50 -9.80 3.41 10.00
C GLN A 50 -9.32 2.74 8.72
N THR A 51 -8.27 1.91 8.83
CA THR A 51 -7.74 1.09 7.74
C THR A 51 -8.83 0.16 7.18
N LYS A 52 -9.54 -0.57 8.05
CA LYS A 52 -10.63 -1.46 7.64
C LYS A 52 -11.77 -0.70 6.97
N CYS A 53 -12.14 0.46 7.47
CA CYS A 53 -13.18 1.30 6.86
C CYS A 53 -12.82 1.68 5.41
N LEU A 54 -11.58 2.13 5.19
CA LEU A 54 -11.10 2.50 3.85
C LEU A 54 -11.06 1.31 2.89
N LEU A 55 -10.62 0.13 3.35
CA LEU A 55 -10.59 -1.09 2.55
C LEU A 55 -12.00 -1.56 2.17
N VAL A 56 -12.97 -1.49 3.09
CA VAL A 56 -14.37 -1.80 2.80
C VAL A 56 -14.95 -0.81 1.79
N LEU A 57 -14.62 0.49 1.92
CA LEU A 57 -15.03 1.49 0.94
C LEU A 57 -14.41 1.22 -0.44
N ALA A 58 -13.14 0.82 -0.50
CA ALA A 58 -12.47 0.43 -1.74
C ALA A 58 -13.19 -0.74 -2.44
N TYR A 59 -13.55 -1.76 -1.66
CA TYR A 59 -14.29 -2.93 -2.14
C TYR A 59 -15.68 -2.54 -2.68
N LEU A 60 -16.42 -1.72 -1.93
CA LEU A 60 -17.71 -1.20 -2.35
C LEU A 60 -17.61 -0.40 -3.65
N LYS A 61 -16.59 0.47 -3.75
CA LYS A 61 -16.32 1.26 -4.94
C LYS A 61 -15.86 0.43 -6.14
N LYS A 62 -15.21 -0.72 -5.93
CA LYS A 62 -14.92 -1.67 -7.02
C LYS A 62 -16.19 -2.27 -7.60
N GLN A 63 -17.15 -2.61 -6.75
CA GLN A 63 -18.43 -3.17 -7.20
C GLN A 63 -19.31 -2.13 -7.89
N ASN A 64 -19.43 -0.93 -7.30
CA ASN A 64 -20.26 0.15 -7.84
C ASN A 64 -19.50 1.48 -7.77
N PRO A 65 -18.69 1.83 -8.79
CA PRO A 65 -17.84 3.02 -8.77
C PRO A 65 -18.63 4.34 -8.59
N TRP A 66 -19.79 4.42 -9.24
CA TRP A 66 -20.63 5.62 -9.32
C TRP A 66 -21.51 5.83 -8.08
N LYS A 67 -21.69 4.80 -7.24
CA LYS A 67 -22.54 4.91 -6.05
C LYS A 67 -21.88 5.78 -4.99
N HIS A 68 -22.63 6.73 -4.45
CA HIS A 68 -22.21 7.47 -3.26
C HIS A 68 -22.43 6.61 -2.02
N TYR A 69 -21.38 6.44 -1.22
CA TYR A 69 -21.41 5.66 0.01
C TYR A 69 -21.31 6.61 1.21
N THR A 70 -22.13 6.36 2.22
CA THR A 70 -22.06 7.04 3.51
C THR A 70 -21.22 6.23 4.50
N TYR A 71 -20.76 6.89 5.57
CA TYR A 71 -20.01 6.22 6.63
C TYR A 71 -20.79 5.05 7.23
N GLU A 72 -22.06 5.26 7.53
CA GLU A 72 -22.96 4.22 8.07
C GLU A 72 -23.04 3.00 7.14
N GLN A 73 -23.16 3.21 5.82
CA GLN A 73 -23.17 2.11 4.86
C GLN A 73 -21.87 1.31 4.86
N VAL A 74 -20.72 1.98 5.05
CA VAL A 74 -19.42 1.32 5.21
C VAL A 74 -19.39 0.49 6.48
N LEU A 75 -19.85 1.03 7.62
CA LEU A 75 -19.90 0.31 8.90
C LEU A 75 -20.83 -0.90 8.86
N VAL A 76 -22.03 -0.75 8.29
CA VAL A 76 -22.98 -1.85 8.11
C VAL A 76 -22.39 -2.95 7.23
N THR A 77 -21.67 -2.57 6.17
CA THR A 77 -20.99 -3.54 5.29
C THR A 77 -19.85 -4.24 6.02
N MET A 78 -19.04 -3.51 6.78
CA MET A 78 -17.98 -4.05 7.61
C MET A 78 -18.53 -5.05 8.65
N ALA A 79 -19.65 -4.73 9.29
CA ALA A 79 -20.34 -5.63 10.23
C ALA A 79 -20.92 -6.87 9.54
N LYS A 80 -21.46 -6.74 8.32
CA LYS A 80 -21.94 -7.88 7.51
C LYS A 80 -20.79 -8.81 7.12
N LEU A 81 -19.67 -8.25 6.68
CA LEU A 81 -18.45 -8.99 6.34
C LEU A 81 -17.84 -9.70 7.56
N ARG A 82 -17.98 -9.13 8.77
CA ARG A 82 -17.58 -9.75 10.04
C ARG A 82 -18.41 -10.99 10.40
N ARG A 83 -19.70 -11.02 10.03
CA ARG A 83 -20.60 -12.15 10.34
C ARG A 83 -20.45 -13.33 9.39
N LYS A 84 -20.01 -13.09 8.16
CA LYS A 84 -19.62 -14.15 7.23
C LYS A 84 -18.16 -14.53 7.51
N LYS A 85 -17.80 -15.82 7.51
CA LYS A 85 -16.39 -16.31 7.59
C LYS A 85 -15.45 -15.72 6.51
N GLU A 86 -15.96 -14.84 5.65
CA GLU A 86 -15.24 -14.04 4.65
C GLU A 86 -14.32 -12.97 5.26
N GLN A 87 -14.46 -12.60 6.55
CA GLN A 87 -13.56 -11.62 7.17
C GLN A 87 -12.09 -12.09 7.17
N ALA A 88 -11.85 -13.37 7.46
CA ALA A 88 -10.51 -13.97 7.40
C ALA A 88 -10.03 -13.98 5.94
N LYS A 89 -10.80 -14.47 4.98
CA LYS A 89 -10.40 -14.45 3.56
C LYS A 89 -10.25 -13.05 2.97
N PHE A 90 -11.01 -12.05 3.42
CA PHE A 90 -10.89 -10.67 2.97
C PHE A 90 -9.66 -9.99 3.58
N LEU A 91 -9.41 -10.18 4.88
CA LEU A 91 -8.20 -9.67 5.55
C LEU A 91 -6.93 -10.44 5.14
N ASP A 92 -7.02 -11.76 4.97
CA ASP A 92 -5.96 -12.64 4.46
C ASP A 92 -5.72 -12.35 2.98
N ALA A 93 -6.74 -12.12 2.13
CA ALA A 93 -6.48 -11.66 0.76
C ALA A 93 -5.83 -10.26 0.73
N ILE A 94 -6.09 -9.41 1.73
CA ILE A 94 -5.47 -8.08 1.87
C ILE A 94 -4.07 -8.15 2.51
N ALA A 95 -3.78 -9.17 3.33
CA ALA A 95 -2.48 -9.45 3.93
C ALA A 95 -1.56 -10.30 3.03
N GLU A 96 -2.15 -11.17 2.20
CA GLU A 96 -1.50 -12.05 1.23
C GLU A 96 -1.50 -11.46 -0.18
N THR A 97 -2.06 -10.26 -0.43
CA THR A 97 -1.70 -9.55 -1.67
C THR A 97 -0.23 -9.19 -1.50
N PRO A 98 0.70 -9.94 -2.09
CA PRO A 98 2.09 -9.69 -1.81
C PRO A 98 2.38 -8.32 -2.40
N VAL A 99 3.18 -7.56 -1.67
CA VAL A 99 3.84 -6.32 -2.13
C VAL A 99 4.39 -6.48 -3.57
N ASN A 100 4.64 -7.72 -4.02
CA ASN A 100 4.91 -8.16 -5.40
C ASN A 100 4.01 -7.57 -6.51
N THR A 101 2.76 -7.17 -6.25
CA THR A 101 1.84 -6.75 -7.33
C THR A 101 1.93 -5.26 -7.70
N LEU A 102 2.63 -4.44 -6.89
CA LEU A 102 2.82 -3.00 -7.14
C LEU A 102 4.19 -2.64 -7.70
N VAL A 103 5.06 -3.64 -7.87
CA VAL A 103 6.45 -3.42 -8.26
C VAL A 103 6.59 -3.48 -9.78
N GLN A 104 6.42 -2.33 -10.42
CA GLN A 104 6.78 -2.18 -11.82
C GLN A 104 8.31 -2.32 -11.99
N PRO A 105 8.79 -2.99 -13.05
CA PRO A 105 10.22 -3.04 -13.36
C PRO A 105 10.81 -1.63 -13.46
N CYS A 106 11.98 -1.40 -12.85
CA CYS A 106 12.62 -0.10 -12.86
C CYS A 106 14.11 -0.20 -13.19
N TYR A 107 14.71 0.88 -13.67
CA TYR A 107 16.15 0.92 -13.90
C TYR A 107 16.92 1.09 -12.59
N GLY A 108 18.14 0.57 -12.51
CA GLY A 108 18.98 0.69 -11.32
C GLY A 108 19.19 2.12 -10.85
N ARG A 109 19.24 3.09 -11.77
CA ARG A 109 19.29 4.52 -11.44
C ARG A 109 18.07 4.99 -10.62
N ASP A 110 16.91 4.38 -10.83
CA ASP A 110 15.62 4.71 -10.20
C ASP A 110 15.26 3.74 -9.06
N LEU A 111 16.08 2.70 -8.86
CA LEU A 111 15.84 1.65 -7.87
C LEU A 111 15.77 2.20 -6.45
N HIS A 112 16.63 3.15 -6.09
CA HIS A 112 16.63 3.77 -4.76
C HIS A 112 15.30 4.46 -4.44
N LYS A 113 14.79 5.30 -5.35
CA LYS A 113 13.48 5.95 -5.21
C LYS A 113 12.34 4.94 -5.20
N THR A 114 12.46 3.88 -6.00
CA THR A 114 11.46 2.81 -6.03
C THR A 114 11.40 2.09 -4.70
N LEU A 115 12.55 1.77 -4.10
CA LEU A 115 12.63 1.11 -2.81
C LEU A 115 12.23 2.03 -1.66
N GLU A 116 12.57 3.32 -1.72
CA GLU A 116 12.11 4.33 -0.76
C GLU A 116 10.59 4.45 -0.79
N ARG A 117 9.98 4.51 -1.98
CA ARG A 117 8.51 4.49 -2.12
C ARG A 117 7.88 3.23 -1.54
N LEU A 118 8.52 2.07 -1.72
CA LEU A 118 7.96 0.76 -1.32
C LEU A 118 8.24 0.38 0.15
N THR A 119 9.27 0.95 0.76
CA THR A 119 9.68 0.60 2.14
C THR A 119 9.59 1.77 3.11
N GLY A 120 9.32 2.99 2.63
CA GLY A 120 9.31 4.23 3.43
C GLY A 120 10.68 4.64 3.98
N CYS A 121 11.74 3.89 3.65
CA CYS A 121 13.09 4.15 4.13
C CYS A 121 13.86 5.00 3.13
N ASP A 122 14.47 6.09 3.57
CA ASP A 122 15.41 6.84 2.75
C ASP A 122 16.61 5.95 2.40
N ILE A 123 16.78 5.69 1.10
CA ILE A 123 17.81 4.81 0.56
C ILE A 123 18.74 5.64 -0.31
N ASN A 124 19.92 5.92 0.23
CA ASN A 124 21.01 6.48 -0.57
C ASN A 124 21.49 5.44 -1.62
N PRO A 125 21.71 5.81 -2.90
CA PRO A 125 22.26 4.92 -3.92
C PRO A 125 23.55 4.18 -3.51
N ARG A 126 24.39 4.78 -2.65
CA ARG A 126 25.59 4.11 -2.09
C ARG A 126 25.25 2.89 -1.24
N ARG A 127 24.10 2.90 -0.54
CA ARG A 127 23.62 1.76 0.26
C ARG A 127 23.31 0.56 -0.64
N LEU A 128 22.78 0.80 -1.83
CA LEU A 128 22.53 -0.26 -2.82
C LEU A 128 23.83 -0.96 -3.23
N TYR A 129 24.90 -0.20 -3.51
CA TYR A 129 26.20 -0.80 -3.82
C TYR A 129 26.73 -1.70 -2.68
N ARG A 130 26.64 -1.24 -1.42
CA ARG A 130 27.09 -2.02 -0.26
C ARG A 130 26.28 -3.31 -0.05
N ILE A 131 24.96 -3.24 -0.25
CA ILE A 131 24.09 -4.42 -0.15
C ILE A 131 24.39 -5.41 -1.28
N ALA A 132 24.62 -4.91 -2.50
CA ALA A 132 25.02 -5.75 -3.62
C ALA A 132 26.31 -6.51 -3.31
N GLU A 133 27.33 -5.79 -2.84
CA GLU A 133 28.64 -6.35 -2.47
C GLU A 133 28.52 -7.39 -1.34
N ARG A 134 27.78 -7.06 -0.28
CA ARG A 134 27.54 -7.96 0.86
C ARG A 134 26.89 -9.29 0.44
N HIS A 135 26.07 -9.29 -0.59
CA HIS A 135 25.34 -10.46 -1.06
C HIS A 135 25.86 -11.03 -2.39
N GLY A 136 27.06 -10.65 -2.83
CA GLY A 136 27.70 -11.19 -4.03
C GLY A 136 26.99 -10.86 -5.35
N GLN A 137 26.17 -9.80 -5.36
CA GLN A 137 25.42 -9.34 -6.53
C GLN A 137 26.08 -8.11 -7.16
N LYS A 138 25.91 -7.92 -8.48
CA LYS A 138 26.33 -6.69 -9.16
C LYS A 138 25.15 -5.72 -9.27
N PHE A 139 25.27 -4.58 -8.62
CA PHE A 139 24.36 -3.45 -8.85
C PHE A 139 24.82 -2.62 -10.05
N SER A 140 23.91 -2.33 -10.97
CA SER A 140 24.18 -1.49 -12.15
C SER A 140 23.06 -0.50 -12.36
N LYS A 141 23.41 0.77 -12.52
CA LYS A 141 22.44 1.85 -12.78
C LYS A 141 21.73 1.71 -14.12
N ALA A 142 22.40 1.13 -15.12
CA ALA A 142 21.88 0.94 -16.47
C ALA A 142 21.03 -0.33 -16.63
N LYS A 143 21.10 -1.25 -15.67
CA LYS A 143 20.33 -2.50 -15.70
C LYS A 143 18.88 -2.24 -15.33
N GLN A 144 17.95 -2.87 -16.05
CA GLN A 144 16.55 -2.94 -15.64
C GLN A 144 16.38 -4.10 -14.65
N TYR A 145 15.72 -3.82 -13.53
CA TYR A 145 15.40 -4.78 -12.49
C TYR A 145 13.95 -5.23 -12.63
N SER A 146 13.75 -6.54 -12.73
CA SER A 146 12.41 -7.13 -12.74
C SER A 146 11.77 -7.08 -11.36
N THR A 147 10.45 -7.25 -11.30
CA THR A 147 9.69 -7.34 -10.06
C THR A 147 10.31 -8.31 -9.06
N LYS A 148 10.72 -9.51 -9.53
CA LYS A 148 11.40 -10.52 -8.70
C LYS A 148 12.72 -10.01 -8.10
N GLN A 149 13.49 -9.25 -8.87
CA GLN A 149 14.76 -8.68 -8.40
C GLN A 149 14.54 -7.53 -7.42
N ILE A 150 13.50 -6.71 -7.62
CA ILE A 150 13.16 -5.62 -6.69
C ILE A 150 12.65 -6.18 -5.37
N ASN A 151 11.85 -7.24 -5.37
CA ASN A 151 11.42 -7.90 -4.14
C ASN A 151 12.60 -8.45 -3.34
N TRP A 152 13.59 -9.03 -4.03
CA TRP A 152 14.84 -9.44 -3.38
C TRP A 152 15.53 -8.25 -2.69
N TRP A 153 15.55 -7.06 -3.31
CA TRP A 153 16.10 -5.86 -2.68
C TRP A 153 15.32 -5.44 -1.43
N ILE A 154 13.98 -5.53 -1.46
CA ILE A 154 13.12 -5.22 -0.31
C ILE A 154 13.42 -6.19 0.85
N GLU A 155 13.49 -7.50 0.57
CA GLU A 155 13.84 -8.52 1.56
C GLU A 155 15.20 -8.26 2.23
N LYS A 156 16.19 -7.79 1.46
CA LYS A 156 17.55 -7.49 1.99
C LYS A 156 17.68 -6.12 2.66
N LEU A 157 16.67 -5.25 2.54
CA LEU A 157 16.63 -3.97 3.24
C LEU A 157 15.94 -4.08 4.60
N GLY A 158 15.02 -5.04 4.77
CA GLY A 158 14.30 -5.32 6.01
C GLY A 158 14.98 -6.31 6.96
N ALA A 159 16.11 -6.92 6.57
CA ALA A 159 16.97 -7.79 7.38
C ALA A 159 18.25 -7.06 7.81
#